data_AF-A0A934RX56-F1
#
_entry.id   AF-A0A934RX56-F1
#
_cell.length_a   1.000
_cell.length_b   1.000
_cell.length_c   1.000
_cell.angle_alpha   90.00
_cell.angle_beta   90.00
_cell.angle_gamma   90.00
#
_symmetry.space_group_name_H-M   'P 1'
#
loop_
_entity.id
_entity.type
_entity.pdbx_description
1 polymer ?
#
loop_
_entity_poly.entity_id
_entity_poly.type
_entity_poly.pdbx_seq_one_letter_code
_entity_poly.pdbx_strand_id
1 'polypeptide(L)'
;PNNITRWPNGTAWKCSDKQRDLVLKIVAENQLDKKGVEALAVERFGKGVRLLNKMEASGLIDELLDRYGGKQKGGGNSRNRSAYSGGNRRRAA
;
A
#
# COMPACT_ATOMS: atom_id res chain seq x y z
N PRO A 1 -21.88 -17.90 -6.81
CA PRO A 1 -20.62 -18.30 -7.50
C PRO A 1 -19.46 -17.46 -6.95
N ASN A 2 -18.71 -18.03 -5.99
CA ASN A 2 -17.64 -17.34 -5.28
C ASN A 2 -16.37 -17.25 -6.15
N ASN A 3 -16.26 -16.17 -6.90
CA ASN A 3 -15.12 -15.89 -7.78
C ASN A 3 -13.97 -15.26 -6.97
N ILE A 4 -13.34 -16.07 -6.11
CA ILE A 4 -12.07 -15.69 -5.50
C ILE A 4 -11.03 -15.80 -6.62
N THR A 5 -10.66 -14.68 -7.22
CA THR A 5 -9.69 -14.55 -8.32
C THR A 5 -8.35 -15.18 -7.92
N ARG A 6 -8.21 -16.49 -8.19
CA ARG A 6 -6.95 -17.22 -8.12
C ARG A 6 -6.13 -16.78 -9.32
N TRP A 7 -4.92 -16.29 -9.07
CA TRP A 7 -3.97 -16.06 -10.16
C TRP A 7 -3.75 -17.39 -10.90
N PRO A 8 -3.76 -17.42 -12.24
CA PRO A 8 -3.69 -18.68 -12.99
C PRO A 8 -2.42 -19.46 -12.61
N ASN A 9 -2.57 -20.69 -12.15
CA ASN A 9 -1.54 -21.46 -11.43
C ASN A 9 -0.28 -21.87 -12.25
N GLY A 10 0.01 -21.26 -13.41
CA GLY A 10 1.03 -21.78 -14.35
C GLY A 10 2.39 -21.09 -14.40
N THR A 11 2.51 -19.78 -14.11
CA THR A 11 3.76 -19.05 -14.33
C THR A 11 4.51 -18.83 -13.02
N ALA A 12 5.59 -19.58 -12.80
CA ALA A 12 6.55 -19.25 -11.74
C ALA A 12 6.99 -17.79 -11.91
N TRP A 13 6.97 -17.03 -10.81
CA TRP A 13 7.40 -15.63 -10.85
C TRP A 13 8.86 -15.58 -11.29
N LYS A 14 9.20 -14.69 -12.23
CA LYS A 14 10.59 -14.51 -12.70
C LYS A 14 11.47 -13.78 -11.69
N CYS A 15 10.87 -13.16 -10.68
CA CYS A 15 11.55 -12.53 -9.56
C CYS A 15 11.86 -13.52 -8.43
N SER A 16 12.55 -13.05 -7.39
CA SER A 16 12.84 -13.86 -6.19
C SER A 16 11.57 -14.13 -5.37
N ASP A 17 11.50 -15.27 -4.66
CA ASP A 17 10.38 -15.58 -3.75
C ASP A 17 10.17 -14.48 -2.70
N LYS A 18 11.26 -13.93 -2.16
CA LYS A 18 11.20 -12.78 -1.23
C LYS A 18 10.49 -11.57 -1.82
N GLN A 19 10.69 -11.31 -3.12
CA GLN A 19 10.06 -10.19 -3.81
C GLN A 19 8.59 -10.47 -4.07
N ARG A 20 8.25 -11.69 -4.47
CA ARG A 20 6.85 -12.15 -4.59
C ARG A 20 6.12 -11.96 -3.26
N ASP A 21 6.69 -12.44 -2.16
CA ASP A 21 6.08 -12.32 -0.83
C ASP A 21 5.90 -10.86 -0.41
N LEU A 22 6.84 -9.97 -0.73
CA LEU A 22 6.69 -8.54 -0.48
C LEU A 22 5.54 -7.93 -1.27
N VAL A 23 5.44 -8.21 -2.57
CA VAL A 23 4.32 -7.74 -3.40
C VAL A 23 3.00 -8.24 -2.82
N LEU A 24 2.90 -9.54 -2.52
CA LEU A 24 1.69 -10.14 -1.93
C LEU A 24 1.33 -9.50 -0.58
N LYS A 25 2.33 -9.20 0.26
CA LYS A 25 2.14 -8.54 1.54
C LYS A 25 1.58 -7.13 1.36
N ILE A 26 2.17 -6.31 0.50
CA ILE A 26 1.71 -4.94 0.24
C ILE A 26 0.28 -4.95 -0.29
N VAL A 27 -0.02 -5.87 -1.21
CA VAL A 27 -1.37 -6.06 -1.78
C VAL A 27 -2.37 -6.43 -0.70
N ALA A 28 -2.02 -7.36 0.19
CA ALA A 28 -2.88 -7.77 1.30
C ALA A 28 -3.08 -6.65 2.33
N GLU A 29 -2.01 -5.96 2.72
CA GLU A 29 -2.04 -4.88 3.72
C GLU A 29 -2.85 -3.67 3.26
N ASN A 30 -2.80 -3.35 1.96
CA ASN A 30 -3.48 -2.20 1.38
C ASN A 30 -4.81 -2.55 0.69
N GLN A 31 -5.25 -3.82 0.78
CA GLN A 31 -6.43 -4.35 0.09
C GLN A 31 -6.45 -4.00 -1.41
N LEU A 32 -5.29 -4.07 -2.06
CA LEU A 32 -5.16 -3.74 -3.46
C LEU A 32 -5.80 -4.82 -4.31
N ASP A 33 -6.46 -4.40 -5.39
CA ASP A 33 -6.96 -5.36 -6.36
C ASP A 33 -5.79 -5.94 -7.15
N LYS A 34 -5.76 -7.27 -7.23
CA LYS A 34 -4.74 -8.03 -7.94
C LYS A 34 -4.62 -7.59 -9.40
N LYS A 35 -5.74 -7.23 -10.03
CA LYS A 35 -5.77 -6.71 -11.40
C LYS A 35 -5.16 -5.32 -11.49
N GLY A 36 -5.33 -4.47 -10.47
CA GLY A 36 -4.73 -3.14 -10.42
C GLY A 36 -3.20 -3.20 -10.36
N VAL A 37 -2.66 -4.13 -9.58
CA VAL A 37 -1.21 -4.36 -9.47
C VAL A 37 -0.66 -4.93 -10.78
N GLU A 38 -1.41 -5.83 -11.43
CA GLU A 38 -1.05 -6.38 -12.74
C GLU A 38 -1.08 -5.33 -13.85
N ALA A 39 -2.09 -4.48 -13.88
CA ALA A 39 -2.17 -3.34 -14.80
C ALA A 39 -1.01 -2.37 -14.60
N LEU A 40 -0.67 -2.05 -13.35
CA LEU A 40 0.48 -1.20 -13.01
C LEU A 40 1.81 -1.76 -13.54
N ALA A 41 2.03 -3.07 -13.41
CA ALA A 41 3.22 -3.71 -13.95
C ALA A 41 3.28 -3.63 -15.48
N VAL A 42 2.13 -3.86 -16.15
CA VAL A 42 2.04 -3.75 -17.61
C VAL A 42 2.24 -2.31 -18.07
N GLU A 43 1.67 -1.33 -17.39
CA GLU A 43 1.80 0.09 -17.73
C GLU A 43 3.25 0.60 -17.56
N ARG A 44 3.93 0.18 -16.50
CA ARG A 44 5.29 0.65 -16.17
C ARG A 44 6.40 -0.10 -16.88
N PHE A 45 6.25 -1.42 -17.04
CA PHE A 45 7.30 -2.30 -17.56
C PHE A 45 6.91 -3.05 -18.84
N GLY A 46 5.68 -2.87 -19.35
CA GLY A 46 5.18 -3.58 -20.52
C GLY A 46 4.85 -5.05 -20.28
N LYS A 47 4.90 -5.54 -19.04
CA LYS A 47 4.73 -6.96 -18.71
C LYS A 47 4.06 -7.18 -17.37
N GLY A 48 3.35 -8.31 -17.25
CA GLY A 48 2.66 -8.67 -16.02
C GLY A 48 3.61 -8.92 -14.84
N VAL A 49 3.10 -8.74 -13.61
CA VAL A 49 3.86 -8.82 -12.35
C VAL A 49 4.71 -10.09 -12.24
N ARG A 50 4.23 -11.21 -12.78
CA ARG A 50 4.88 -12.52 -12.71
C ARG A 50 6.02 -12.69 -13.72
N LEU A 51 6.02 -11.87 -14.77
CA LEU A 51 7.04 -11.84 -15.81
C LEU A 51 8.17 -10.85 -15.49
N LEU A 52 8.02 -10.04 -14.43
CA LEU A 52 9.04 -9.11 -13.99
C LEU A 52 10.27 -9.85 -13.47
N ASN A 53 11.44 -9.43 -13.94
CA ASN A 53 12.72 -9.90 -13.41
C ASN A 53 12.99 -9.27 -12.04
N LYS A 54 14.05 -9.72 -11.36
CA LYS A 54 14.41 -9.24 -10.00
C LYS A 54 14.51 -7.70 -9.91
N MET A 55 15.10 -7.06 -10.90
CA MET A 55 15.26 -5.58 -10.94
C MET A 55 13.93 -4.84 -11.15
N GLU A 56 13.07 -5.39 -11.99
CA GLU A 56 11.79 -4.76 -12.33
C GLU A 56 10.78 -4.98 -11.20
N ALA A 57 10.84 -6.15 -10.56
CA ALA A 57 10.07 -6.45 -9.38
C ALA A 57 10.45 -5.53 -8.21
N SER A 58 11.75 -5.22 -7.99
CA SER A 58 12.13 -4.23 -6.98
C SER A 58 11.59 -2.84 -7.31
N GLY A 59 11.69 -2.40 -8.58
CA GLY A 59 11.11 -1.11 -9.00
C GLY A 59 9.58 -1.04 -8.82
N LEU A 60 8.86 -2.14 -9.08
CA LEU A 60 7.43 -2.23 -8.81
C LEU A 60 7.14 -2.17 -7.31
N ILE A 61 7.92 -2.87 -6.48
CA ILE A 61 7.77 -2.86 -5.02
C ILE A 61 7.97 -1.44 -4.48
N ASP A 62 9.02 -0.75 -4.90
CA ASP A 62 9.31 0.61 -4.46
C ASP A 62 8.16 1.57 -4.83
N GLU A 63 7.63 1.48 -6.05
CA GLU A 63 6.44 2.25 -6.46
C GLU A 63 5.19 1.89 -5.63
N LEU A 64 4.98 0.61 -5.32
CA LEU A 64 3.86 0.19 -4.48
C LEU A 64 4.02 0.69 -3.04
N LEU A 65 5.24 0.69 -2.50
CA LEU A 65 5.55 1.24 -1.19
C LEU A 65 5.44 2.76 -1.15
N ASP A 66 5.82 3.46 -2.22
CA ASP A 66 5.67 4.92 -2.30
C ASP A 66 4.19 5.31 -2.38
N ARG A 67 3.41 4.65 -3.25
CA ARG A 67 1.97 4.92 -3.41
C ARG A 67 1.13 4.51 -2.22
N TYR A 68 1.47 3.40 -1.57
CA TYR A 68 0.61 2.76 -0.57
C TYR A 68 1.27 2.58 0.81
N GLY A 69 2.59 2.43 0.87
CA GLY A 69 3.36 2.34 2.12
C GLY A 69 3.38 3.64 2.94
N GLY A 70 2.95 4.77 2.36
CA GLY A 70 2.70 6.03 3.07
C GLY A 70 1.44 6.05 3.94
N LYS A 71 0.59 5.01 3.94
CA LYS A 71 -0.57 4.94 4.84
C LYS A 71 -0.15 4.53 6.25
N GLN A 72 0.47 5.49 6.93
CA GLN A 72 0.37 5.61 8.38
C GLN A 72 -1.12 5.52 8.75
N LYS A 73 -1.49 4.41 9.36
CA LYS A 73 -2.79 4.21 10.00
C LYS A 73 -3.08 5.36 10.96
N GLY A 74 -4.26 5.97 10.82
CA GLY A 74 -4.86 6.84 11.83
C GLY A 74 -4.43 8.30 11.68
N GLY A 75 -5.24 9.19 11.14
CA GLY A 75 -6.64 9.33 11.56
C GLY A 75 -6.75 9.76 13.02
N GLY A 76 -5.81 10.55 13.52
CA GLY A 76 -5.93 11.29 14.78
C GLY A 76 -6.77 12.54 14.59
N ASN A 77 -8.07 12.38 14.34
CA ASN A 77 -9.06 13.41 14.66
C ASN A 77 -9.12 13.57 16.19
N SER A 78 -8.21 14.35 16.75
CA SER A 78 -8.22 14.88 18.12
C SER A 78 -7.16 15.97 18.14
N ARG A 79 -7.50 17.24 17.88
CA ARG A 79 -7.98 18.16 18.92
C ARG A 79 -8.92 19.20 18.30
N ASN A 80 -10.16 18.80 18.02
CA ASN A 80 -11.28 19.73 18.07
C ASN A 80 -12.28 19.21 19.09
N ARG A 81 -12.11 19.62 20.35
CA ARG A 81 -13.16 20.16 21.24
C ARG A 81 -12.72 20.13 22.70
N SER A 82 -13.19 21.16 23.40
CA SER A 82 -13.12 21.44 24.83
C SER A 82 -11.81 22.13 25.26
N ALA A 83 -11.81 23.34 25.81
CA ALA A 83 -12.89 23.99 26.53
C ALA A 83 -12.73 25.51 26.55
N TYR A 84 -13.87 26.20 26.46
CA TYR A 84 -14.15 27.35 27.31
C TYR A 84 -13.79 26.98 28.75
N SER A 85 -12.64 27.41 29.29
CA SER A 85 -12.48 27.56 30.75
C SER A 85 -11.13 28.16 31.07
N GLY A 86 -11.13 29.27 31.80
CA GLY A 86 -9.93 29.88 32.38
C GLY A 86 -9.50 31.10 31.59
N GLY A 87 -10.07 32.28 31.79
CA GLY A 87 -10.37 32.84 33.09
C GLY A 87 -9.69 34.18 33.15
N ASN A 88 -10.45 35.21 32.82
CA ASN A 88 -10.14 36.61 33.07
C ASN A 88 -9.86 36.80 34.59
N ARG A 89 -8.61 36.71 35.01
CA ARG A 89 -8.11 37.07 36.36
C ARG A 89 -6.90 37.98 36.12
N ARG A 90 -7.01 39.31 36.04
CA ARG A 90 -7.26 40.24 37.14
C ARG A 90 -6.51 39.84 38.43
N ARG A 91 -5.21 40.18 38.54
CA ARG A 91 -4.47 40.38 39.81
C ARG A 91 -3.10 41.00 39.50
N ALA A 92 -2.91 42.30 39.68
CA ALA A 92 -2.52 43.01 40.91
C ALA A 92 -1.00 43.03 41.13
N ALA A 93 -0.40 44.22 41.01
CA ALA A 93 0.38 44.93 42.04
C ALA A 93 0.84 46.26 41.45
#